data_AF-A0A9D4U696-F1
#
_entry.id   AF-A0A9D4U696-F1
#
_cell.length_a   1.000
_cell.length_b   1.000
_cell.length_c   1.000
_cell.angle_alpha   90.00
_cell.angle_beta   90.00
_cell.angle_gamma   90.00
#
_symmetry.space_group_name_H-M   'P 1'
#
loop_
_entity.id
_entity.type
_entity.pdbx_description
1 polymer ?
#
loop_
_entity_poly.entity_id
_entity_poly.type
_entity_poly.pdbx_seq_one_letter_code
_entity_poly.pdbx_strand_id
1 'polypeptide(L)'
;MNVPCIAPNKRLLTTLAAIFALLSPSLVVAGGRFSLFDLEPADFNTLPSRSLSLPPALPSSTWPDFKEAPSFRNGKECTPSQLYHSGYKEEENLCDSLAIHVAMTLDVTYIRGSVAAILSIVQHSVCPENVVFHLLASESKAELAQIIKLTFPYLKFKVYHFDVNLVKDKISASIRAALEQPLNYARSYLAEILPMCVKRVIYLDSDVVLIDDISRLWATNLDGHPLGAPEYCHANFTHYFTDAFWTDATLSAVFEGRNPCYFNTGVMVMDLEMWRFWGYTKAIEEWMEVQKSVRIYELGSLPPFLLVFAGDVQPIEHRWNQHGLGGDNFEGLCRTLHPGPVSLLHWSGKGKPWVRLGSGRPCALDSLWAPYDLESNNNFLQS
;
A
#
# COMPACT_ATOMS: atom_id res chain seq x y z
N MET A 1 37.01 9.50 -24.24
CA MET A 1 36.95 8.23 -25.00
C MET A 1 35.56 7.66 -24.81
N ASN A 2 34.84 7.43 -25.90
CA ASN A 2 33.43 7.03 -25.94
C ASN A 2 33.20 5.66 -25.31
N VAL A 3 32.28 5.58 -24.35
CA VAL A 3 31.72 4.30 -23.85
C VAL A 3 30.38 4.09 -24.55
N PRO A 4 30.13 2.91 -25.19
CA PRO A 4 28.95 2.72 -26.02
C PRO A 4 27.69 2.45 -25.17
N CYS A 5 26.59 3.11 -25.54
CA CYS A 5 25.25 2.79 -25.03
C CYS A 5 24.81 1.40 -25.51
N ILE A 6 24.48 0.53 -24.56
CA ILE A 6 23.86 -0.77 -24.82
C ILE A 6 22.36 -0.54 -25.05
N ALA A 7 21.89 -0.81 -26.27
CA ALA A 7 20.47 -0.78 -26.61
C ALA A 7 19.71 -1.95 -25.96
N PRO A 8 18.44 -1.76 -25.53
CA PRO A 8 17.67 -2.85 -24.92
C PRO A 8 17.34 -3.94 -25.93
N ASN A 9 17.58 -5.17 -25.50
CA ASN A 9 17.45 -6.40 -26.26
C ASN A 9 15.98 -6.71 -26.55
N LYS A 10 15.54 -6.54 -27.81
CA LYS A 10 14.16 -6.76 -28.28
C LYS A 10 13.61 -8.18 -28.10
N ARG A 11 14.40 -9.14 -27.61
CA ARG A 11 13.98 -10.52 -27.35
C ARG A 11 13.25 -10.74 -26.02
N LEU A 12 13.29 -9.79 -25.08
CA LEU A 12 12.61 -9.94 -23.78
C LEU A 12 11.14 -9.48 -23.80
N LEU A 13 10.76 -8.58 -24.73
CA LEU A 13 9.37 -8.10 -24.87
C LEU A 13 8.44 -9.11 -25.57
N THR A 14 8.97 -10.05 -26.36
CA THR A 14 8.16 -11.03 -27.10
C THR A 14 7.74 -12.24 -26.26
N THR A 15 8.40 -12.51 -25.12
CA THR A 15 8.14 -13.72 -24.33
C THR A 15 7.04 -13.53 -23.28
N LEU A 16 6.75 -12.29 -22.86
CA LEU A 16 5.65 -11.98 -21.93
C LEU A 16 4.30 -11.80 -22.63
N ALA A 17 4.29 -11.39 -23.90
CA ALA A 17 3.07 -11.24 -24.69
C ALA A 17 2.48 -12.59 -25.17
N ALA A 18 3.30 -13.65 -25.24
CA ALA A 18 2.87 -14.96 -25.76
C ALA A 18 2.13 -15.84 -24.74
N ILE A 19 2.15 -15.50 -23.44
CA ILE A 19 1.49 -16.29 -22.40
C ILE A 19 0.01 -15.88 -22.23
N PHE A 20 -0.40 -14.71 -22.74
CA PHE A 20 -1.79 -14.21 -22.61
C PHE A 20 -2.71 -14.54 -23.80
N ALA A 21 -2.23 -15.22 -24.85
CA ALA A 21 -3.00 -15.44 -26.09
C ALA A 21 -3.46 -16.88 -26.35
N LEU A 22 -3.22 -17.82 -25.44
CA LEU A 22 -3.65 -19.21 -25.58
C LEU A 22 -4.32 -19.65 -24.28
N LEU A 23 -5.62 -19.39 -24.13
CA LEU A 23 -6.55 -20.19 -23.32
C LEU A 23 -7.97 -19.58 -23.42
N SER A 24 -8.74 -20.06 -24.39
CA SER A 24 -10.20 -20.31 -24.29
C SER A 24 -10.73 -20.75 -25.66
N PRO A 25 -11.89 -21.45 -25.76
CA PRO A 25 -12.58 -22.26 -24.77
C PRO A 25 -12.87 -23.70 -25.29
N SER A 26 -13.14 -24.67 -24.40
CA SER A 26 -14.12 -25.76 -24.58
C SER A 26 -13.89 -26.87 -23.55
N LEU A 27 -14.73 -26.93 -22.51
CA LEU A 27 -15.31 -28.20 -22.08
C LEU A 27 -16.56 -27.92 -21.25
N VAL A 28 -17.71 -28.29 -21.82
CA VAL A 28 -18.98 -28.40 -21.12
C VAL A 28 -19.00 -29.77 -20.45
N VAL A 29 -18.99 -29.82 -19.11
CA VAL A 29 -19.50 -30.96 -18.35
C VAL A 29 -20.30 -30.44 -17.14
N ALA A 30 -21.39 -31.14 -16.90
CA ALA A 30 -22.60 -30.74 -16.20
C ALA A 30 -22.50 -30.61 -14.67
N GLY A 31 -23.37 -29.74 -14.14
CA GLY A 31 -24.14 -30.01 -12.92
C GLY A 31 -23.52 -29.62 -11.59
N GLY A 32 -23.86 -28.42 -11.11
CA GLY A 32 -23.68 -28.00 -9.71
C GLY A 32 -23.22 -26.56 -9.57
N ARG A 33 -24.17 -25.61 -9.50
CA ARG A 33 -23.86 -24.23 -9.08
C ARG A 33 -23.57 -24.25 -7.57
N PHE A 34 -22.31 -24.12 -7.18
CA PHE A 34 -21.95 -23.62 -5.85
C PHE A 34 -21.42 -22.19 -6.04
N SER A 35 -22.10 -21.24 -5.40
CA SER A 35 -21.62 -19.87 -5.22
C SER A 35 -20.48 -19.90 -4.20
N LEU A 36 -19.33 -19.32 -4.53
CA LEU A 36 -18.12 -19.29 -3.68
C LEU A 36 -18.08 -18.06 -2.76
N PHE A 37 -19.25 -17.53 -2.41
CA PHE A 37 -19.45 -16.41 -1.49
C PHE A 37 -20.29 -16.81 -0.29
N ASP A 38 -19.94 -17.89 0.39
CA ASP A 38 -20.61 -18.28 1.64
C ASP A 38 -19.65 -19.11 2.48
N LEU A 39 -18.99 -18.50 3.47
CA LEU A 39 -18.62 -19.22 4.70
C LEU A 39 -18.75 -18.26 5.89
N GLU A 40 -19.69 -18.64 6.75
CA GLU A 40 -20.09 -18.05 8.03
C GLU A 40 -18.95 -18.05 9.06
N PRO A 41 -18.92 -17.12 10.02
CA PRO A 41 -18.15 -17.26 11.24
C PRO A 41 -19.04 -17.87 12.34
N ALA A 42 -19.06 -19.19 12.45
CA ALA A 42 -19.61 -19.88 13.63
C ALA A 42 -18.55 -20.81 14.24
N ASP A 43 -18.49 -20.79 15.56
CA ASP A 43 -17.70 -21.63 16.48
C ASP A 43 -16.44 -21.02 17.12
N PHE A 44 -16.63 -19.87 17.77
CA PHE A 44 -15.89 -19.55 19.00
C PHE A 44 -16.53 -20.31 20.18
N ASN A 45 -16.11 -21.54 20.45
CA ASN A 45 -15.96 -22.06 21.81
C ASN A 45 -15.34 -23.46 21.79
N THR A 46 -14.39 -23.65 22.70
CA THR A 46 -13.66 -24.90 23.02
C THR A 46 -12.51 -25.27 22.08
N LEU A 47 -11.27 -25.01 22.53
CA LEU A 47 -10.15 -25.98 22.63
C LEU A 47 -8.82 -25.25 22.99
N PRO A 48 -7.85 -25.92 23.63
CA PRO A 48 -6.89 -25.29 24.54
C PRO A 48 -5.75 -24.58 23.83
N SER A 49 -5.33 -23.45 24.43
CA SER A 49 -4.17 -22.64 24.06
C SER A 49 -2.87 -23.46 24.09
N ARG A 50 -2.41 -23.91 22.93
CA ARG A 50 -1.00 -24.27 22.74
C ARG A 50 -0.24 -22.99 22.39
N SER A 51 0.58 -22.53 23.33
CA SER A 51 1.54 -21.45 23.13
C SER A 51 2.56 -21.87 22.06
N LEU A 52 2.35 -21.42 20.82
CA LEU A 52 3.43 -21.35 19.85
C LEU A 52 4.33 -20.19 20.29
N SER A 53 5.46 -20.55 20.91
CA SER A 53 6.53 -19.61 21.24
C SER A 53 6.98 -18.88 19.97
N LEU A 54 6.81 -17.56 19.96
CA LEU A 54 7.45 -16.67 19.00
C LEU A 54 8.97 -16.95 19.02
N PRO A 55 9.64 -17.03 17.86
CA PRO A 55 11.09 -17.11 17.84
C PRO A 55 11.67 -15.87 18.55
N PRO A 56 12.78 -16.02 19.31
CA PRO A 56 13.38 -14.93 20.04
C PRO A 56 13.81 -13.82 19.08
N ALA A 57 13.60 -12.57 19.50
CA ALA A 57 14.07 -11.39 18.78
C ALA A 57 15.58 -11.51 18.50
N LEU A 58 15.96 -11.40 17.23
CA LEU A 58 17.36 -11.33 16.80
C LEU A 58 18.02 -10.08 17.40
N PRO A 59 19.23 -10.18 17.99
CA PRO A 59 19.94 -9.04 18.56
C PRO A 59 20.80 -8.29 17.52
N SER A 60 20.85 -6.96 17.69
CA SER A 60 21.67 -5.94 16.99
C SER A 60 21.23 -5.56 15.57
N SER A 61 21.03 -4.26 15.37
CA SER A 61 20.55 -3.60 14.16
C SER A 61 21.53 -3.72 13.00
N THR A 62 21.47 -4.80 12.23
CA THR A 62 21.99 -4.82 10.87
C THR A 62 20.86 -4.41 9.94
N TRP A 63 20.91 -3.18 9.46
CA TRP A 63 20.05 -2.72 8.37
C TRP A 63 20.31 -3.57 7.13
N PRO A 64 19.27 -3.94 6.34
CA PRO A 64 19.50 -4.63 5.09
C PRO A 64 20.26 -3.73 4.11
N ASP A 65 21.29 -4.28 3.48
CA ASP A 65 22.03 -3.61 2.41
C ASP A 65 21.29 -3.79 1.09
N PHE A 66 21.19 -2.73 0.30
CA PHE A 66 20.59 -2.75 -1.03
C PHE A 66 21.61 -2.39 -2.10
N LYS A 67 21.47 -3.02 -3.27
CA LYS A 67 22.19 -2.65 -4.48
C LYS A 67 21.65 -1.32 -4.99
N GLU A 68 22.51 -0.50 -5.60
CA GLU A 68 22.08 0.71 -6.29
C GLU A 68 21.10 0.35 -7.42
N ALA A 69 19.96 1.03 -7.43
CA ALA A 69 18.92 0.85 -8.42
C ALA A 69 19.33 1.43 -9.79
N PRO A 70 18.91 0.81 -10.90
CA PRO A 70 19.05 1.43 -12.23
C PRO A 70 18.38 2.80 -12.26
N SER A 71 18.99 3.80 -12.93
CA SER A 71 18.37 5.11 -13.10
C SER A 71 17.40 5.14 -14.27
N PHE A 72 16.19 5.66 -14.05
CA PHE A 72 15.20 5.90 -15.11
C PHE A 72 15.09 7.39 -15.41
N ARG A 73 14.83 7.73 -16.69
CA ARG A 73 14.72 9.10 -17.19
C ARG A 73 13.37 9.33 -17.82
N ASN A 74 12.92 10.57 -17.81
CA ASN A 74 11.70 10.99 -18.48
C ASN A 74 11.70 10.61 -19.97
N GLY A 75 10.56 10.12 -20.45
CA GLY A 75 10.25 9.98 -21.87
C GLY A 75 10.28 11.34 -22.60
N LYS A 76 10.27 11.29 -23.94
CA LYS A 76 10.32 12.50 -24.78
C LYS A 76 9.06 13.36 -24.67
N GLU A 77 7.95 12.73 -24.29
CA GLU A 77 6.62 13.29 -24.10
C GLU A 77 6.46 14.01 -22.75
N CYS A 78 7.41 13.83 -21.83
CA CYS A 78 7.33 14.40 -20.50
C CYS A 78 7.63 15.90 -20.50
N THR A 79 6.79 16.68 -19.84
CA THR A 79 7.17 18.03 -19.41
C THR A 79 7.92 17.89 -18.09
N PRO A 80 9.22 18.25 -18.01
CA PRO A 80 9.99 18.07 -16.78
C PRO A 80 9.43 18.92 -15.65
N SER A 81 9.30 18.32 -14.48
CA SER A 81 9.14 19.05 -13.23
C SER A 81 10.33 20.00 -13.01
N GLN A 82 10.05 21.24 -12.60
CA GLN A 82 11.04 22.28 -12.24
C GLN A 82 11.78 22.00 -10.92
N LEU A 83 11.49 20.88 -10.25
CA LEU A 83 12.24 20.42 -9.09
C LEU A 83 13.67 20.04 -9.50
N TYR A 84 14.64 20.88 -9.15
CA TYR A 84 16.06 20.61 -9.37
C TYR A 84 16.58 19.56 -8.39
N HIS A 85 17.43 18.66 -8.89
CA HIS A 85 18.16 17.68 -8.09
C HIS A 85 19.27 18.40 -7.31
N SER A 86 19.04 18.76 -6.06
CA SER A 86 20.11 19.28 -5.21
C SER A 86 20.22 18.39 -3.96
N GLY A 87 21.41 17.84 -3.74
CA GLY A 87 21.64 17.03 -2.56
C GLY A 87 21.39 17.86 -1.30
N TYR A 88 20.39 17.45 -0.51
CA TYR A 88 20.35 17.69 0.94
C TYR A 88 20.27 19.17 1.38
N LYS A 89 19.26 19.92 0.93
CA LYS A 89 18.79 21.09 1.69
C LYS A 89 17.40 20.81 2.26
N GLU A 90 17.25 20.93 3.58
CA GLU A 90 16.03 20.58 4.32
C GLU A 90 14.79 21.41 3.92
N GLU A 91 15.00 22.54 3.25
CA GLU A 91 14.01 23.48 2.74
C GLU A 91 13.88 23.43 1.21
N GLU A 92 13.93 22.25 0.60
CA GLU A 92 13.61 22.14 -0.81
C GLU A 92 12.11 22.35 -1.07
N ASN A 93 11.84 23.21 -2.05
CA ASN A 93 10.52 23.52 -2.54
C ASN A 93 10.02 22.31 -3.35
N LEU A 94 9.53 21.25 -2.69
CA LEU A 94 8.92 20.06 -3.31
C LEU A 94 7.61 20.39 -4.06
N CYS A 95 7.23 21.65 -4.07
CA CYS A 95 6.01 22.18 -4.62
C CYS A 95 6.15 22.44 -6.11
N ASP A 96 5.72 21.48 -6.93
CA ASP A 96 5.62 21.65 -8.37
C ASP A 96 4.28 21.12 -8.85
N SER A 97 3.55 21.94 -9.61
CA SER A 97 2.28 21.58 -10.24
C SER A 97 2.35 20.35 -11.17
N LEU A 98 3.52 20.03 -11.69
CA LEU A 98 3.76 18.87 -12.56
C LEU A 98 4.25 17.63 -11.80
N ALA A 99 4.47 17.73 -10.48
CA ALA A 99 4.93 16.61 -9.67
C ALA A 99 3.78 15.64 -9.38
N ILE A 100 4.09 14.34 -9.43
CA ILE A 100 3.23 13.28 -8.92
C ILE A 100 3.73 12.96 -7.51
N HIS A 101 2.93 13.33 -6.52
CA HIS A 101 3.26 13.10 -5.12
C HIS A 101 2.83 11.69 -4.69
N VAL A 102 3.77 10.90 -4.19
CA VAL A 102 3.54 9.56 -3.66
C VAL A 102 3.95 9.54 -2.19
N ALA A 103 3.05 9.14 -1.29
CA ALA A 103 3.33 8.97 0.13
C ALA A 103 3.36 7.49 0.51
N MET A 104 4.33 7.12 1.35
CA MET A 104 4.51 5.76 1.85
C MET A 104 5.06 5.79 3.27
N THR A 105 4.84 4.72 4.03
CA THR A 105 5.51 4.50 5.30
C THR A 105 6.84 3.78 5.12
N LEU A 106 7.76 4.01 6.06
CA LEU A 106 9.11 3.48 6.04
C LEU A 106 9.51 2.99 7.42
N ASP A 107 9.73 1.68 7.54
CA ASP A 107 10.23 1.03 8.75
C ASP A 107 11.14 -0.15 8.41
N VAL A 108 11.94 -0.60 9.37
CA VAL A 108 12.93 -1.68 9.20
C VAL A 108 12.29 -2.99 8.71
N THR A 109 11.07 -3.29 9.14
CA THR A 109 10.37 -4.56 8.83
C THR A 109 9.91 -4.58 7.37
N TYR A 110 9.49 -3.42 6.85
CA TYR A 110 8.92 -3.29 5.51
C TYR A 110 9.82 -2.57 4.50
N ILE A 111 11.01 -2.11 4.88
CA ILE A 111 11.94 -1.37 4.01
C ILE A 111 12.23 -2.10 2.70
N ARG A 112 12.36 -3.43 2.73
CA ARG A 112 12.56 -4.25 1.53
C ARG A 112 11.37 -4.18 0.57
N GLY A 113 10.15 -4.15 1.11
CA GLY A 113 8.94 -3.90 0.35
C GLY A 113 8.92 -2.48 -0.22
N SER A 114 9.19 -1.46 0.60
CA SER A 114 9.20 -0.06 0.16
C SER A 114 10.22 0.18 -0.97
N VAL A 115 11.41 -0.42 -0.89
CA VAL A 115 12.42 -0.35 -1.96
C VAL A 115 11.89 -0.98 -3.26
N ALA A 116 11.29 -2.16 -3.19
CA ALA A 116 10.70 -2.81 -4.35
C ALA A 116 9.54 -2.01 -4.96
N ALA A 117 8.69 -1.42 -4.11
CA ALA A 117 7.60 -0.56 -4.54
C ALA A 117 8.13 0.70 -5.26
N ILE A 118 9.09 1.42 -4.66
CA ILE A 118 9.73 2.60 -5.26
C ILE A 118 10.34 2.23 -6.62
N LEU A 119 11.11 1.13 -6.68
CA LEU A 119 11.71 0.66 -7.93
C LEU A 119 10.65 0.37 -8.99
N SER A 120 9.57 -0.33 -8.64
CA SER A 120 8.48 -0.62 -9.58
C SER A 120 7.82 0.66 -10.12
N ILE A 121 7.61 1.66 -9.26
CA ILE A 121 7.02 2.95 -9.67
C ILE A 121 7.93 3.65 -10.67
N VAL A 122 9.21 3.84 -10.35
CA VAL A 122 10.13 4.56 -11.25
C VAL A 122 10.41 3.78 -12.54
N GLN A 123 10.38 2.45 -12.50
CA GLN A 123 10.60 1.60 -13.67
C GLN A 123 9.43 1.65 -14.67
N HIS A 124 8.19 1.73 -14.18
CA HIS A 124 6.98 1.69 -15.02
C HIS A 124 6.38 3.06 -15.31
N SER A 125 6.89 4.12 -14.71
CA SER A 125 6.48 5.50 -15.02
C SER A 125 7.04 5.95 -16.35
N VAL A 126 6.22 6.65 -17.14
CA VAL A 126 6.69 7.33 -18.37
C VAL A 126 7.58 8.53 -18.02
N CYS A 127 7.24 9.23 -16.93
CA CYS A 127 7.96 10.41 -16.43
C CYS A 127 8.47 10.22 -14.99
N PRO A 128 9.40 9.28 -14.74
CA PRO A 128 9.85 8.94 -13.39
C PRO A 128 10.51 10.11 -12.65
N GLU A 129 11.12 11.06 -13.37
CA GLU A 129 11.76 12.24 -12.77
C GLU A 129 10.73 13.30 -12.32
N ASN A 130 9.44 13.10 -12.61
CA ASN A 130 8.34 13.93 -12.09
C ASN A 130 7.72 13.35 -10.81
N VAL A 131 8.11 12.14 -10.38
CA VAL A 131 7.58 11.51 -9.17
C VAL A 131 8.36 11.99 -7.94
N VAL A 132 7.64 12.43 -6.91
CA VAL A 132 8.20 12.87 -5.63
C VAL A 132 7.69 11.98 -4.52
N PHE A 133 8.61 11.41 -3.74
CA PHE A 133 8.28 10.48 -2.66
C PHE A 133 8.30 11.18 -1.30
N HIS A 134 7.20 11.09 -0.57
CA HIS A 134 7.06 11.50 0.82
C HIS A 134 7.06 10.27 1.71
N LEU A 135 8.17 10.03 2.40
CA LEU A 135 8.37 8.81 3.19
C LEU A 135 8.20 9.12 4.67
N LEU A 136 7.30 8.42 5.36
CA LEU A 136 7.02 8.65 6.77
C LEU A 136 7.72 7.58 7.62
N ALA A 137 8.56 8.00 8.55
CA ALA A 137 9.27 7.11 9.47
C ALA A 137 9.05 7.57 10.93
N SER A 138 8.70 6.64 11.81
CA SER A 138 8.60 6.93 13.25
C SER A 138 9.96 6.85 13.95
N GLU A 139 10.83 5.94 13.50
CA GLU A 139 12.14 5.69 14.10
C GLU A 139 13.23 5.69 13.02
N SER A 140 14.48 5.92 13.42
CA SER A 140 15.66 5.76 12.56
C SER A 140 15.57 6.51 11.22
N LYS A 141 14.98 7.71 11.24
CA LYS A 141 14.74 8.54 10.06
C LYS A 141 16.01 8.79 9.26
N ALA A 142 17.14 9.07 9.93
CA ALA A 142 18.39 9.42 9.27
C ALA A 142 19.00 8.22 8.53
N GLU A 143 18.99 7.06 9.18
CA GLU A 143 19.48 5.79 8.64
C GLU A 143 18.62 5.35 7.45
N LEU A 144 17.29 5.40 7.60
CA LEU A 144 16.36 5.11 6.53
C LEU A 144 16.51 6.05 5.33
N ALA A 145 16.68 7.36 5.58
CA ALA A 145 16.94 8.33 4.52
C ALA A 145 18.26 8.04 3.80
N GLN A 146 19.30 7.63 4.54
CA GLN A 146 20.59 7.24 3.96
C GLN A 146 20.46 5.98 3.09
N ILE A 147 19.71 4.97 3.55
CA ILE A 147 19.43 3.75 2.77
C ILE A 147 18.75 4.11 1.45
N ILE A 148 17.67 4.90 1.47
CA ILE A 148 16.96 5.31 0.25
C ILE A 148 17.88 6.13 -0.66
N LYS A 149 18.69 7.03 -0.12
CA LYS A 149 19.64 7.84 -0.89
C LYS A 149 20.71 7.00 -1.60
N LEU A 150 21.26 6.00 -0.90
CA LEU A 150 22.27 5.11 -1.47
C LEU A 150 21.67 4.15 -2.49
N THR A 151 20.44 3.68 -2.25
CA THR A 151 19.73 2.78 -3.16
C THR A 151 19.26 3.51 -4.41
N PHE A 152 18.79 4.75 -4.28
CA PHE A 152 18.25 5.56 -5.38
C PHE A 152 18.86 6.98 -5.41
N PRO A 153 20.12 7.16 -5.88
CA PRO A 153 20.80 8.46 -5.85
C PRO A 153 20.12 9.57 -6.66
N TYR A 154 19.22 9.20 -7.58
CA TYR A 154 18.48 10.08 -8.48
C TYR A 154 17.04 10.38 -8.01
N LEU A 155 16.60 9.81 -6.89
CA LEU A 155 15.21 9.93 -6.43
C LEU A 155 14.95 11.32 -5.84
N LYS A 156 13.80 11.92 -6.18
CA LYS A 156 13.26 13.09 -5.49
C LYS A 156 12.43 12.61 -4.31
N PHE A 157 12.93 12.76 -3.09
CA PHE A 157 12.22 12.31 -1.91
C PHE A 157 12.50 13.17 -0.67
N LYS A 158 11.58 13.12 0.30
CA LYS A 158 11.78 13.66 1.65
C LYS A 158 11.26 12.66 2.67
N VAL A 159 12.06 12.45 3.72
CA VAL A 159 11.65 11.63 4.87
C VAL A 159 11.12 12.53 5.98
N TYR A 160 9.90 12.26 6.42
CA TYR A 160 9.21 12.96 7.49
C TYR A 160 9.23 12.10 8.75
N HIS A 161 9.41 12.75 9.89
CA HIS A 161 9.25 12.06 11.17
C HIS A 161 7.76 12.00 11.49
N PHE A 162 7.25 10.79 11.74
CA PHE A 162 5.90 10.61 12.26
C PHE A 162 5.97 10.51 13.79
N ASP A 163 5.41 11.50 14.49
CA ASP A 163 5.33 11.48 15.94
C ASP A 163 4.29 10.45 16.40
N VAL A 164 4.77 9.34 16.95
CA VAL A 164 3.92 8.25 17.43
C VAL A 164 2.98 8.67 18.55
N ASN A 165 3.29 9.74 19.28
CA ASN A 165 2.46 10.24 20.38
C ASN A 165 1.11 10.79 19.89
N LEU A 166 1.01 11.18 18.61
CA LEU A 166 -0.26 11.60 18.01
C LEU A 166 -1.34 10.53 18.11
N VAL A 167 -0.94 9.25 18.02
CA VAL A 167 -1.87 8.11 17.94
C VAL A 167 -1.75 7.15 19.11
N LYS A 168 -0.60 7.12 19.81
CA LYS A 168 -0.31 6.14 20.87
C LYS A 168 -1.44 6.02 21.91
N ASP A 169 -1.96 7.15 22.37
CA ASP A 169 -3.02 7.16 23.38
C ASP A 169 -4.43 7.00 22.79
N LYS A 170 -4.55 6.99 21.46
CA LYS A 170 -5.80 6.83 20.71
C LYS A 170 -6.01 5.40 20.19
N ILE A 171 -4.94 4.60 20.10
CA ILE A 171 -4.99 3.22 19.62
C ILE A 171 -5.56 2.32 20.72
N SER A 172 -6.66 1.63 20.39
CA SER A 172 -7.19 0.54 21.21
C SER A 172 -6.53 -0.78 20.84
N ALA A 173 -6.34 -1.67 21.81
CA ALA A 173 -5.81 -3.02 21.57
C ALA A 173 -6.59 -3.73 20.45
N SER A 174 -5.95 -4.27 19.43
CA SER A 174 -6.57 -5.00 18.31
C SER A 174 -6.48 -6.51 18.54
N ILE A 175 -7.24 -7.30 17.78
CA ILE A 175 -7.04 -8.76 17.73
C ILE A 175 -5.60 -9.11 17.29
N ARG A 176 -4.92 -8.19 16.61
CA ARG A 176 -3.54 -8.36 16.16
C ARG A 176 -2.67 -7.21 16.66
N ALA A 177 -1.69 -7.49 17.52
CA ALA A 177 -0.71 -6.50 17.98
C ALA A 177 0.02 -5.77 16.84
N ALA A 178 0.22 -6.42 15.69
CA ALA A 178 0.82 -5.78 14.50
C ALA A 178 -0.06 -4.65 13.90
N LEU A 179 -1.37 -4.64 14.17
CA LEU A 179 -2.29 -3.59 13.74
C LEU A 179 -2.28 -2.38 14.68
N GLU A 180 -1.66 -2.51 15.84
CA GLU A 180 -1.48 -1.44 16.82
C GLU A 180 -0.22 -0.60 16.56
N GLN A 181 0.57 -0.96 15.53
CA GLN A 181 1.76 -0.19 15.16
C GLN A 181 1.36 1.24 14.78
N PRO A 182 1.88 2.28 15.48
CA PRO A 182 1.51 3.68 15.23
C PRO A 182 1.65 4.10 13.78
N LEU A 183 2.66 3.58 13.08
CA LEU A 183 2.94 3.92 11.69
C LEU A 183 1.80 3.54 10.73
N ASN A 184 0.95 2.56 11.07
CA ASN A 184 -0.25 2.21 10.30
C ASN A 184 -1.29 3.33 10.24
N TYR A 185 -1.19 4.32 11.14
CA TYR A 185 -2.09 5.47 11.22
C TYR A 185 -1.49 6.72 10.58
N ALA A 186 -0.22 6.68 10.16
CA ALA A 186 0.47 7.86 9.62
C ALA A 186 -0.21 8.44 8.38
N ARG A 187 -0.90 7.60 7.58
CA ARG A 187 -1.70 8.03 6.43
C ARG A 187 -2.84 9.00 6.79
N SER A 188 -3.36 8.95 8.01
CA SER A 188 -4.40 9.87 8.48
C SER A 188 -3.87 11.30 8.63
N TYR A 189 -2.56 11.48 8.76
CA TYR A 189 -1.91 12.76 9.09
C TYR A 189 -1.15 13.37 7.90
N LEU A 190 -1.33 12.84 6.68
CA LEU A 190 -0.60 13.34 5.50
C LEU A 190 -0.89 14.81 5.22
N ALA A 191 -2.13 15.25 5.46
CA ALA A 191 -2.53 16.64 5.29
C ALA A 191 -1.72 17.59 6.20
N GLU A 192 -1.47 17.20 7.45
CA GLU A 192 -0.73 17.99 8.44
C GLU A 192 0.78 17.88 8.26
N ILE A 193 1.27 16.71 7.85
CA ILE A 193 2.72 16.42 7.73
C ILE A 193 3.29 16.99 6.44
N LEU A 194 2.55 16.90 5.33
CA LEU A 194 3.04 17.34 4.03
C LEU A 194 2.89 18.87 3.87
N PRO A 195 3.81 19.53 3.14
CA PRO A 195 3.75 20.97 2.93
C PRO A 195 2.40 21.42 2.35
N MET A 196 1.96 22.63 2.72
CA MET A 196 0.65 23.19 2.30
C MET A 196 0.46 23.26 0.78
N CYS A 197 1.55 23.36 0.02
CA CYS A 197 1.51 23.35 -1.44
C CYS A 197 1.14 21.98 -2.04
N VAL A 198 1.33 20.89 -1.29
CA VAL A 198 0.95 19.53 -1.70
C VAL A 198 -0.54 19.38 -1.43
N LYS A 199 -1.32 19.56 -2.49
CA LYS A 199 -2.79 19.51 -2.47
C LYS A 199 -3.35 18.14 -2.79
N ARG A 200 -2.56 17.27 -3.44
CA ARG A 200 -2.96 15.91 -3.81
C ARG A 200 -1.79 14.96 -3.55
N VAL A 201 -2.09 13.74 -3.14
CA VAL A 201 -1.09 12.68 -2.96
C VAL A 201 -1.68 11.31 -3.29
N ILE A 202 -0.86 10.41 -3.82
CA ILE A 202 -1.18 8.97 -3.88
C ILE A 202 -0.55 8.32 -2.66
N TYR A 203 -1.35 7.73 -1.78
CA TYR A 203 -0.83 6.91 -0.70
C TYR A 203 -0.73 5.44 -1.17
N LEU A 204 0.42 4.82 -0.91
CA LEU A 204 0.70 3.41 -1.20
C LEU A 204 1.28 2.69 0.03
N ASP A 205 0.76 1.51 0.34
CA ASP A 205 1.37 0.62 1.33
C ASP A 205 2.72 0.07 0.81
N SER A 206 3.60 -0.35 1.73
CA SER A 206 4.96 -0.79 1.42
C SER A 206 5.06 -2.14 0.70
N ASP A 207 3.97 -2.87 0.53
CA ASP A 207 3.91 -4.22 -0.02
C ASP A 207 3.16 -4.28 -1.37
N VAL A 208 3.32 -3.22 -2.16
CA VAL A 208 2.79 -3.10 -3.51
C VAL A 208 3.87 -3.22 -4.59
N VAL A 209 3.45 -3.62 -5.79
CA VAL A 209 4.23 -3.52 -7.03
C VAL A 209 3.36 -2.92 -8.10
N LEU A 210 3.80 -1.81 -8.69
CA LEU A 210 3.18 -1.25 -9.89
C LEU A 210 3.72 -1.93 -11.14
N ILE A 211 2.84 -2.13 -12.11
CA ILE A 211 3.16 -2.65 -13.46
C ILE A 211 2.55 -1.79 -14.58
N ASP A 212 2.08 -0.59 -14.24
CA ASP A 212 1.50 0.41 -15.14
C ASP A 212 1.96 1.81 -14.70
N ASP A 213 1.75 2.82 -15.55
CA ASP A 213 2.20 4.18 -15.31
C ASP A 213 1.39 4.86 -14.19
N ILE A 214 2.07 5.27 -13.10
CA ILE A 214 1.47 5.95 -11.94
C ILE A 214 0.73 7.24 -12.33
N SER A 215 1.10 7.88 -13.44
CA SER A 215 0.42 9.08 -13.94
C SER A 215 -1.06 8.84 -14.23
N ARG A 216 -1.43 7.61 -14.58
CA ARG A 216 -2.83 7.22 -14.83
C ARG A 216 -3.64 7.19 -13.55
N LEU A 217 -3.06 6.68 -12.45
CA LEU A 217 -3.68 6.72 -11.13
C LEU A 217 -3.77 8.17 -10.62
N TRP A 218 -2.71 8.96 -10.80
CA TRP A 218 -2.67 10.38 -10.44
C TRP A 218 -3.76 11.22 -11.14
N ALA A 219 -4.05 10.89 -12.39
CA ALA A 219 -5.03 11.58 -13.22
C ALA A 219 -6.49 11.26 -12.86
N THR A 220 -6.74 10.39 -11.87
CA THR A 220 -8.09 10.10 -11.38
C THR A 220 -8.79 11.41 -11.02
N ASN A 221 -9.95 11.64 -11.64
CA ASN A 221 -10.84 12.72 -11.22
C ASN A 221 -11.57 12.28 -9.96
N LEU A 222 -11.39 13.00 -8.85
CA LEU A 222 -12.04 12.68 -7.58
C LEU A 222 -13.50 13.14 -7.51
N ASP A 223 -13.98 13.89 -8.51
CA ASP A 223 -15.39 14.33 -8.62
C ASP A 223 -15.99 14.95 -7.34
N GLY A 224 -15.17 15.70 -6.61
CA GLY A 224 -15.56 16.36 -5.36
C GLY A 224 -15.51 15.47 -4.11
N HIS A 225 -15.07 14.22 -4.24
CA HIS A 225 -14.81 13.32 -3.11
C HIS A 225 -13.44 13.59 -2.46
N PRO A 226 -13.30 13.34 -1.15
CA PRO A 226 -12.05 13.58 -0.42
C PRO A 226 -10.92 12.61 -0.82
N LEU A 227 -11.28 11.42 -1.29
CA LEU A 227 -10.33 10.43 -1.79
C LEU A 227 -10.97 9.52 -2.84
N GLY A 228 -10.11 8.87 -3.62
CA GLY A 228 -10.49 7.81 -4.54
C GLY A 228 -9.74 6.52 -4.22
N ALA A 229 -10.44 5.38 -4.29
CA ALA A 229 -9.90 4.05 -4.06
C ALA A 229 -10.73 2.98 -4.78
N PRO A 230 -10.17 1.79 -5.06
CA PRO A 230 -10.97 0.65 -5.49
C PRO A 230 -11.94 0.18 -4.40
N GLU A 231 -13.24 0.24 -4.69
CA GLU A 231 -14.33 -0.19 -3.80
C GLU A 231 -14.80 -1.61 -4.08
N TYR A 232 -15.06 -2.39 -3.03
CA TYR A 232 -15.48 -3.79 -3.08
C TYR A 232 -16.84 -3.94 -2.40
N CYS A 233 -17.89 -3.39 -3.04
CA CYS A 233 -19.26 -3.39 -2.51
C CYS A 233 -19.89 -4.80 -2.34
N HIS A 234 -19.26 -5.84 -2.86
CA HIS A 234 -19.68 -7.23 -2.65
C HIS A 234 -19.20 -7.81 -1.31
N ALA A 235 -18.24 -7.16 -0.65
CA ALA A 235 -17.80 -7.57 0.69
C ALA A 235 -18.91 -7.28 1.70
N ASN A 236 -19.08 -8.17 2.68
CA ASN A 236 -20.02 -7.90 3.76
C ASN A 236 -19.50 -6.77 4.65
N PHE A 237 -20.02 -5.55 4.43
CA PHE A 237 -19.58 -4.35 5.13
C PHE A 237 -19.84 -4.43 6.65
N THR A 238 -20.81 -5.23 7.10
CA THR A 238 -21.11 -5.36 8.52
C THR A 238 -19.97 -5.99 9.31
N HIS A 239 -19.13 -6.81 8.69
CA HIS A 239 -18.01 -7.50 9.33
C HIS A 239 -16.87 -6.57 9.77
N TYR A 240 -16.86 -5.31 9.37
CA TYR A 240 -15.83 -4.35 9.76
C TYR A 240 -16.12 -3.66 11.11
N PHE A 241 -17.31 -3.88 11.68
CA PHE A 241 -17.77 -3.32 12.94
C PHE A 241 -18.41 -4.40 13.83
N THR A 242 -18.41 -4.18 15.14
CA THR A 242 -18.97 -5.12 16.12
C THR A 242 -20.49 -5.01 16.21
N ASP A 243 -21.15 -6.02 16.80
CA ASP A 243 -22.58 -5.95 17.11
C ASP A 243 -22.93 -4.74 18.00
N ALA A 244 -22.01 -4.33 18.88
CA ALA A 244 -22.17 -3.15 19.73
C ALA A 244 -22.30 -1.86 18.90
N PHE A 245 -21.60 -1.76 17.75
CA PHE A 245 -21.74 -0.64 16.83
C PHE A 245 -23.11 -0.65 16.14
N TRP A 246 -23.51 -1.81 15.59
CA TRP A 246 -24.73 -1.92 14.78
C TRP A 246 -26.02 -1.85 15.60
N THR A 247 -25.98 -2.22 16.88
CA THR A 247 -27.14 -2.14 17.78
C THR A 247 -27.38 -0.75 18.38
N ASP A 248 -26.37 0.13 18.34
CA ASP A 248 -26.51 1.53 18.74
C ASP A 248 -26.92 2.38 17.53
N ALA A 249 -28.17 2.87 17.54
CA ALA A 249 -28.71 3.72 16.48
C ALA A 249 -27.94 5.05 16.32
N THR A 250 -27.34 5.57 17.39
CA THR A 250 -26.56 6.82 17.34
C THR A 250 -25.25 6.62 16.60
N LEU A 251 -24.60 5.48 16.81
CA LEU A 251 -23.33 5.15 16.16
C LEU A 251 -23.54 4.78 14.69
N SER A 252 -24.49 3.88 14.42
CA SER A 252 -24.78 3.40 13.06
C SER A 252 -25.38 4.49 12.16
N ALA A 253 -25.97 5.55 12.72
CA ALA A 253 -26.46 6.70 11.99
C ALA A 253 -25.40 7.42 11.13
N VAL A 254 -24.09 7.21 11.39
CA VAL A 254 -23.01 7.74 10.54
C VAL A 254 -23.15 7.32 9.06
N PHE A 255 -23.78 6.18 8.81
CA PHE A 255 -24.00 5.65 7.46
C PHE A 255 -25.39 5.99 6.89
N GLU A 256 -26.25 6.72 7.62
CA GLU A 256 -27.56 7.12 7.10
C GLU A 256 -27.44 7.96 5.83
N GLY A 257 -28.22 7.59 4.81
CA GLY A 257 -28.20 8.26 3.51
C GLY A 257 -26.96 7.98 2.66
N ARG A 258 -26.04 7.12 3.12
CA ARG A 258 -24.84 6.69 2.37
C ARG A 258 -25.05 5.29 1.80
N ASN A 259 -24.25 4.96 0.78
CA ASN A 259 -24.11 3.59 0.29
C ASN A 259 -22.69 3.09 0.59
N PRO A 260 -22.39 2.69 1.84
CA PRO A 260 -21.03 2.39 2.25
C PRO A 260 -20.52 1.10 1.62
N CYS A 261 -19.35 1.17 0.98
CA CYS A 261 -18.62 0.02 0.49
C CYS A 261 -17.27 -0.11 1.21
N TYR A 262 -16.78 -1.35 1.33
CA TYR A 262 -15.40 -1.57 1.76
C TYR A 262 -14.45 -1.07 0.66
N PHE A 263 -13.44 -0.32 1.06
CA PHE A 263 -12.27 -0.06 0.24
C PHE A 263 -11.01 -0.34 1.04
N ASN A 264 -9.98 -0.83 0.37
CA ASN A 264 -8.68 -1.05 0.99
C ASN A 264 -7.91 0.28 1.06
N THR A 265 -7.40 0.63 2.24
CA THR A 265 -6.69 1.89 2.49
C THR A 265 -5.21 1.88 2.12
N GLY A 266 -4.73 0.83 1.43
CA GLY A 266 -3.34 0.70 1.01
C GLY A 266 -3.04 1.27 -0.37
N VAL A 267 -4.07 1.69 -1.12
CA VAL A 267 -3.95 2.41 -2.39
C VAL A 267 -5.04 3.47 -2.44
N MET A 268 -4.68 4.75 -2.31
CA MET A 268 -5.63 5.86 -2.31
C MET A 268 -5.06 7.06 -3.06
N VAL A 269 -5.92 7.77 -3.81
CA VAL A 269 -5.64 9.13 -4.30
C VAL A 269 -6.36 10.08 -3.36
N MET A 270 -5.64 10.96 -2.68
CA MET A 270 -6.18 11.80 -1.61
C MET A 270 -6.12 13.28 -1.99
N ASP A 271 -7.23 14.00 -1.80
CA ASP A 271 -7.28 15.46 -1.89
C ASP A 271 -6.91 16.05 -0.52
N LEU A 272 -5.66 16.47 -0.38
CA LEU A 272 -5.16 17.06 0.86
C LEU A 272 -5.63 18.50 1.06
N GLU A 273 -6.12 19.20 0.04
CA GLU A 273 -6.72 20.52 0.22
C GLU A 273 -8.10 20.37 0.89
N MET A 274 -8.93 19.49 0.34
CA MET A 274 -10.23 19.12 0.92
C MET A 274 -10.05 18.51 2.32
N TRP A 275 -9.03 17.67 2.51
CA TRP A 275 -8.74 17.04 3.79
C TRP A 275 -8.45 18.03 4.91
N ARG A 276 -7.63 19.06 4.61
CA ARG A 276 -7.34 20.14 5.56
C ARG A 276 -8.58 21.00 5.81
N PHE A 277 -9.34 21.32 4.76
CA PHE A 277 -10.50 22.19 4.85
C PHE A 277 -11.61 21.60 5.73
N TRP A 278 -11.93 20.31 5.56
CA TRP A 278 -12.97 19.63 6.35
C TRP A 278 -12.46 19.00 7.64
N GLY A 279 -11.14 18.96 7.85
CA GLY A 279 -10.54 18.43 9.07
C GLY A 279 -10.70 16.92 9.25
N TYR A 280 -10.56 16.14 8.17
CA TYR A 280 -10.80 14.69 8.24
C TYR A 280 -9.86 13.95 9.19
N THR A 281 -8.64 14.44 9.41
CA THR A 281 -7.73 13.89 10.43
C THR A 281 -8.40 13.88 11.80
N LYS A 282 -9.05 14.99 12.17
CA LYS A 282 -9.76 15.11 13.44
C LYS A 282 -10.98 14.19 13.48
N ALA A 283 -11.75 14.08 12.39
CA ALA A 283 -12.88 13.16 12.31
C ALA A 283 -12.45 11.69 12.51
N ILE A 284 -11.29 11.30 11.96
CA ILE A 284 -10.70 9.97 12.19
C ILE A 284 -10.34 9.80 13.67
N GLU A 285 -9.67 10.78 14.28
CA GLU A 285 -9.29 10.73 15.70
C GLU A 285 -10.51 10.61 16.63
N GLU A 286 -11.60 11.32 16.34
CA GLU A 286 -12.85 11.25 17.11
C GLU A 286 -13.41 9.81 17.12
N TRP A 287 -13.40 9.12 15.98
CA TRP A 287 -13.80 7.70 15.92
C TRP A 287 -12.84 6.76 16.66
N MET A 288 -11.54 7.07 16.68
CA MET A 288 -10.55 6.33 17.47
C MET A 288 -10.81 6.47 18.98
N GLU A 289 -11.26 7.64 19.45
CA GLU A 289 -11.64 7.83 20.85
C GLU A 289 -12.97 7.14 21.21
N VAL A 290 -13.96 7.15 20.32
CA VAL A 290 -15.20 6.36 20.49
C VAL A 290 -14.88 4.88 20.64
N GLN A 291 -13.96 4.37 19.81
CA GLN A 291 -13.49 2.99 19.88
C GLN A 291 -12.93 2.61 21.24
N LYS A 292 -12.19 3.49 21.91
CA LYS A 292 -11.64 3.24 23.26
C LYS A 292 -12.72 3.08 24.33
N SER A 293 -13.89 3.67 24.09
CA SER A 293 -14.99 3.70 25.06
C SER A 293 -15.95 2.52 24.90
N VAL A 294 -16.35 2.18 23.66
CA VAL A 294 -17.45 1.23 23.39
C VAL A 294 -17.02 -0.01 22.60
N ARG A 295 -15.79 -0.04 22.08
CA ARG A 295 -15.26 -1.16 21.27
C ARG A 295 -16.17 -1.53 20.08
N ILE A 296 -16.18 -0.66 19.08
CA ILE A 296 -17.03 -0.69 17.89
C ILE A 296 -16.41 -1.42 16.68
N TYR A 297 -15.12 -1.78 16.73
CA TYR A 297 -14.45 -2.59 15.71
C TYR A 297 -13.25 -3.36 16.27
N GLU A 298 -12.66 -4.27 15.48
CA GLU A 298 -11.54 -5.11 15.92
C GLU A 298 -10.24 -4.94 15.10
N LEU A 299 -10.36 -4.33 13.92
CA LEU A 299 -9.25 -4.07 13.01
C LEU A 299 -8.47 -2.80 13.43
N GLY A 300 -7.30 -2.58 12.80
CA GLY A 300 -6.41 -1.45 13.10
C GLY A 300 -6.92 -0.12 12.55
N SER A 301 -6.13 0.52 11.69
CA SER A 301 -6.45 1.86 11.16
C SER A 301 -7.52 1.88 10.06
N LEU A 302 -8.02 0.72 9.60
CA LEU A 302 -9.01 0.65 8.52
C LEU A 302 -10.42 1.13 8.94
N PRO A 303 -11.04 0.65 10.04
CA PRO A 303 -12.42 1.04 10.37
C PRO A 303 -12.63 2.55 10.59
N PRO A 304 -11.70 3.32 11.21
CA PRO A 304 -11.82 4.78 11.25
C PRO A 304 -11.93 5.43 9.86
N PHE A 305 -11.20 4.92 8.87
CA PHE A 305 -11.36 5.38 7.48
C PHE A 305 -12.73 5.03 6.91
N LEU A 306 -13.23 3.82 7.17
CA LEU A 306 -14.57 3.43 6.70
C LEU A 306 -15.66 4.30 7.34
N LEU A 307 -15.55 4.61 8.63
CA LEU A 307 -16.50 5.48 9.35
C LEU A 307 -16.55 6.89 8.77
N VAL A 308 -15.41 7.44 8.36
CA VAL A 308 -15.35 8.80 7.80
C VAL A 308 -15.77 8.80 6.32
N PHE A 309 -15.26 7.86 5.52
CA PHE A 309 -15.29 7.97 4.05
C PHE A 309 -16.21 6.98 3.34
N ALA A 310 -16.64 5.86 3.94
CA ALA A 310 -17.44 4.89 3.19
C ALA A 310 -18.76 5.52 2.69
N GLY A 311 -19.00 5.44 1.38
CA GLY A 311 -20.09 6.13 0.70
C GLY A 311 -19.78 7.58 0.25
N ASP A 312 -18.56 8.06 0.49
CA ASP A 312 -17.98 9.33 0.02
C ASP A 312 -16.55 9.09 -0.51
N VAL A 313 -16.42 8.08 -1.37
CA VAL A 313 -15.17 7.71 -2.07
C VAL A 313 -15.43 7.75 -3.56
N GLN A 314 -14.52 8.34 -4.32
CA GLN A 314 -14.53 8.19 -5.78
C GLN A 314 -14.12 6.74 -6.13
N PRO A 315 -14.98 5.96 -6.81
CA PRO A 315 -14.62 4.62 -7.22
C PRO A 315 -13.49 4.66 -8.26
N ILE A 316 -12.42 3.91 -8.00
CA ILE A 316 -11.30 3.68 -8.94
C ILE A 316 -11.37 2.24 -9.45
N GLU A 317 -10.91 1.99 -10.68
CA GLU A 317 -10.92 0.65 -11.26
C GLU A 317 -10.08 -0.34 -10.43
N HIS A 318 -10.60 -1.57 -10.24
CA HIS A 318 -9.97 -2.62 -9.42
C HIS A 318 -8.57 -3.04 -9.89
N ARG A 319 -8.19 -2.71 -11.12
CA ARG A 319 -6.83 -2.94 -11.63
C ARG A 319 -5.74 -2.28 -10.78
N TRP A 320 -6.09 -1.20 -10.09
CA TRP A 320 -5.19 -0.45 -9.22
C TRP A 320 -5.02 -1.06 -7.82
N ASN A 321 -5.68 -2.16 -7.50
CA ASN A 321 -5.45 -2.83 -6.22
C ASN A 321 -5.79 -4.33 -6.27
N GLN A 322 -4.92 -5.14 -6.87
CA GLN A 322 -4.99 -6.60 -6.75
C GLN A 322 -4.57 -7.03 -5.34
N HIS A 323 -5.45 -6.80 -4.37
CA HIS A 323 -5.23 -7.00 -2.94
C HIS A 323 -5.44 -8.45 -2.51
N GLY A 324 -4.89 -8.79 -1.33
CA GLY A 324 -5.02 -10.12 -0.72
C GLY A 324 -3.93 -11.10 -1.13
N LEU A 325 -2.92 -10.67 -1.89
CA LEU A 325 -1.82 -11.56 -2.32
C LEU A 325 -0.94 -12.03 -1.16
N GLY A 326 -1.08 -11.39 0.01
CA GLY A 326 -0.48 -11.84 1.26
C GLY A 326 -1.15 -13.08 1.88
N GLY A 327 -2.20 -13.61 1.26
CA GLY A 327 -2.85 -14.87 1.64
C GLY A 327 -3.79 -14.75 2.84
N ASP A 328 -4.51 -15.85 3.11
CA ASP A 328 -5.40 -15.95 4.27
C ASP A 328 -4.60 -16.02 5.58
N ASN A 329 -5.10 -15.30 6.59
CA ASN A 329 -4.51 -15.14 7.90
C ASN A 329 -4.49 -16.43 8.75
N PHE A 330 -5.18 -17.50 8.30
CA PHE A 330 -5.36 -18.75 9.04
C PHE A 330 -4.57 -19.95 8.49
N GLU A 331 -4.41 -20.11 7.17
CA GLU A 331 -3.80 -21.33 6.59
C GLU A 331 -2.64 -21.11 5.60
N GLY A 332 -2.23 -19.86 5.35
CA GLY A 332 -1.12 -19.59 4.42
C GLY A 332 -1.42 -19.92 2.95
N LEU A 333 -2.70 -19.98 2.59
CA LEU A 333 -3.15 -20.24 1.22
C LEU A 333 -2.80 -19.07 0.29
N CYS A 334 -2.12 -19.39 -0.81
CA CYS A 334 -1.82 -18.45 -1.89
C CYS A 334 -3.09 -18.08 -2.64
N ARG A 335 -3.34 -16.78 -2.85
CA ARG A 335 -4.46 -16.29 -3.66
C ARG A 335 -4.03 -16.06 -5.10
N THR A 336 -4.97 -16.21 -6.02
CA THR A 336 -4.84 -15.81 -7.43
C THR A 336 -5.20 -14.33 -7.60
N LEU A 337 -4.94 -13.79 -8.80
CA LEU A 337 -5.42 -12.46 -9.18
C LEU A 337 -6.95 -12.45 -9.28
N HIS A 338 -7.54 -11.30 -9.00
CA HIS A 338 -8.95 -11.05 -9.31
C HIS A 338 -9.13 -10.96 -10.84
N PRO A 339 -10.32 -11.28 -11.37
CA PRO A 339 -10.58 -11.13 -12.80
C PRO A 339 -10.40 -9.69 -13.28
N GLY A 340 -9.92 -9.52 -14.51
CA GLY A 340 -9.78 -8.21 -15.16
C GLY A 340 -8.32 -7.77 -15.36
N PRO A 341 -8.12 -6.53 -15.86
CA PRO A 341 -6.79 -5.99 -16.06
C PRO A 341 -6.09 -5.73 -14.73
N VAL A 342 -4.74 -5.71 -14.76
CA VAL A 342 -3.90 -5.46 -13.59
C VAL A 342 -2.97 -4.29 -13.87
N SER A 343 -2.86 -3.38 -12.90
CA SER A 343 -1.91 -2.26 -12.88
C SER A 343 -1.07 -2.25 -11.60
N LEU A 344 -1.60 -2.80 -10.50
CA LEU A 344 -0.95 -2.82 -9.21
C LEU A 344 -1.27 -4.13 -8.48
N LEU A 345 -0.21 -4.81 -8.02
CA LEU A 345 -0.24 -6.02 -7.20
C LEU A 345 -0.03 -5.64 -5.74
N HIS A 346 -0.83 -6.17 -4.82
CA HIS A 346 -0.77 -5.78 -3.41
C HIS A 346 -0.81 -7.00 -2.48
N TRP A 347 0.31 -7.23 -1.78
CA TRP A 347 0.50 -8.29 -0.79
C TRP A 347 -0.10 -7.97 0.59
N SER A 348 -1.29 -7.36 0.58
CA SER A 348 -2.06 -7.14 1.81
C SER A 348 -2.40 -8.48 2.45
N GLY A 349 -2.28 -8.52 3.78
CA GLY A 349 -2.34 -9.75 4.58
C GLY A 349 -1.05 -9.98 5.37
N LYS A 350 -0.88 -11.19 5.91
CA LYS A 350 0.30 -11.57 6.72
C LYS A 350 1.50 -12.01 5.88
N GLY A 351 1.27 -12.71 4.77
CA GLY A 351 2.34 -13.21 3.91
C GLY A 351 3.00 -12.06 3.14
N LYS A 352 4.32 -11.95 3.25
CA LYS A 352 5.10 -10.98 2.48
C LYS A 352 6.00 -11.71 1.48
N PRO A 353 6.12 -11.21 0.23
CA PRO A 353 6.82 -11.94 -0.81
C PRO A 353 8.29 -12.16 -0.47
N TRP A 354 8.98 -11.15 0.09
CA TRP A 354 10.38 -11.28 0.55
C TRP A 354 10.58 -12.32 1.65
N VAL A 355 9.61 -12.47 2.56
CA VAL A 355 9.66 -13.49 3.61
C VAL A 355 9.44 -14.88 3.02
N ARG A 356 8.43 -15.03 2.15
CA ARG A 356 8.09 -16.32 1.53
C ARG A 356 9.20 -16.82 0.61
N LEU A 357 9.75 -15.95 -0.23
CA LEU A 357 10.93 -16.23 -1.06
C LEU A 357 12.15 -16.58 -0.18
N GLY A 358 12.41 -15.79 0.87
CA GLY A 358 13.48 -16.02 1.86
C GLY A 358 13.42 -17.39 2.52
N SER A 359 12.21 -17.87 2.80
CA SER A 359 11.97 -19.17 3.43
C SER A 359 11.92 -20.36 2.46
N GLY A 360 12.08 -20.14 1.15
CA GLY A 360 11.94 -21.19 0.13
C GLY A 360 10.50 -21.73 -0.01
N ARG A 361 9.49 -20.96 0.41
CA ARG A 361 8.07 -21.30 0.32
C ARG A 361 7.27 -20.22 -0.42
N PRO A 362 7.63 -19.86 -1.67
CA PRO A 362 6.95 -18.82 -2.41
C PRO A 362 5.54 -19.24 -2.83
N CYS A 363 4.63 -18.28 -2.85
CA CYS A 363 3.45 -18.37 -3.68
C CYS A 363 3.81 -18.09 -5.15
N ALA A 364 3.02 -18.63 -6.09
CA ALA A 364 3.28 -18.45 -7.52
C ALA A 364 3.48 -16.97 -7.92
N LEU A 365 2.65 -16.07 -7.37
CA LEU A 365 2.72 -14.64 -7.67
C LEU A 365 3.91 -13.93 -7.02
N ASP A 366 4.58 -14.49 -6.01
CA ASP A 366 5.76 -13.87 -5.39
C ASP A 366 6.92 -13.71 -6.39
N SER A 367 6.96 -14.57 -7.42
CA SER A 367 7.89 -14.44 -8.54
C SER A 367 7.72 -13.13 -9.33
N LEU A 368 6.55 -12.49 -9.27
CA LEU A 368 6.31 -11.18 -9.88
C LEU A 368 6.90 -10.03 -9.05
N TRP A 369 7.12 -10.24 -7.76
CA TRP A 369 7.77 -9.27 -6.87
C TRP A 369 9.31 -9.37 -6.94
N ALA A 370 9.84 -10.58 -7.09
CA ALA A 370 11.28 -10.86 -7.06
C ALA A 370 12.17 -9.98 -7.98
N PRO A 371 11.75 -9.56 -9.20
CA PRO A 371 12.56 -8.68 -10.04
C PRO A 371 12.85 -7.30 -9.46
N TYR A 372 12.05 -6.85 -8.48
CA TYR A 372 12.20 -5.55 -7.84
C TYR A 372 13.01 -5.60 -6.54
N ASP A 373 13.50 -6.77 -6.16
CA ASP A 373 14.22 -6.97 -4.91
C ASP A 373 15.70 -6.60 -5.06
N LEU A 374 16.08 -5.49 -4.44
CA LEU A 374 17.46 -4.97 -4.49
C LEU A 374 18.32 -5.42 -3.31
N GLU A 375 17.84 -6.25 -2.39
CA GLU A 375 18.65 -6.69 -1.23
C GLU A 375 19.94 -7.40 -1.69
N SER A 376 21.09 -6.95 -1.17
CA SER A 376 22.42 -7.34 -1.66
C SER A 376 22.75 -8.81 -1.45
N ASN A 377 22.27 -9.40 -0.35
CA ASN A 377 22.53 -10.80 0.02
C ASN A 377 21.52 -11.79 -0.58
N ASN A 378 20.78 -11.36 -1.61
CA ASN A 378 19.68 -12.13 -2.11
C ASN A 378 20.08 -13.08 -3.24
N ASN A 379 20.03 -14.39 -2.98
CA ASN A 379 20.42 -15.46 -3.92
C ASN A 379 19.23 -16.14 -4.62
N PHE A 380 18.02 -15.56 -4.60
CA PHE A 380 16.81 -16.23 -5.14
C PHE A 380 16.85 -16.56 -6.65
N LEU A 381 17.71 -15.88 -7.42
CA LEU A 381 17.77 -16.02 -8.88
C LEU A 381 18.91 -16.93 -9.36
N GLN A 382 19.59 -17.67 -8.47
CA GLN A 382 20.69 -18.58 -8.83
C GLN A 382 20.32 -20.07 -8.86
N SER A 383 19.05 -20.45 -8.68
CA SER A 383 18.61 -21.85 -8.72
C SER A 383 17.72 -22.16 -9.92
#